data_AF-A0A7F8RNJ0-F1
#
_entry.id   AF-A0A7F8RNJ0-F1
#
_cell.length_a   1.000
_cell.length_b   1.000
_cell.length_c   1.000
_cell.angle_alpha   90.00
_cell.angle_beta   90.00
_cell.angle_gamma   90.00
#
_symmetry.space_group_name_H-M   'P 1'
#
loop_
_entity.id
_entity.type
_entity.pdbx_description
1 polymer ?
#
loop_
_entity_poly.entity_id
_entity_poly.type
_entity_poly.pdbx_seq_one_letter_code
_entity_poly.pdbx_strand_id
1 'polypeptide(L)'
;MLIEDPITTCLSPSVYDMICKRGFDVRESCDTNRVVTQRGEVRWQTITACVAYTESAQSLDYRGTVLLLGPVCEAVHRHLLSLTKGQFDMRYMPWLQWTAFPELFPEIFDALGSPQCPAIPLSLMKLTACLERALGDVYLLNGKECPFLLRDLLASEELAEVFGRSVMDVLKVFVGSPRGLNLRNTLWHGFASPHEIPPKYCSMMVLLTVGLGQLLKSYLQQAKLVLAHRPFIVLTNLEDLAVFPDVTSEVLSVLEEVMKKSTFILKVMLPYWEAALIGFRSHRFADCAMLLLTQLETGLRRVFAAVNQCPKRLLTAEILAKHLDDGKINQLPLLLGEPAMEFLWDFLNHQEGPRIRDHLSHGEINLPEFPKEAANQLLAFSVVLLLRFTDEDLSAALKVTYKEENH
;
A
#
# COMPACT_ATOMS: atom_id res chain seq x y z
N MET A 1 -17.01 -8.37 30.15
CA MET A 1 -16.53 -6.98 29.99
C MET A 1 -15.60 -6.97 28.80
N LEU A 2 -15.99 -6.35 27.69
CA LEU A 2 -15.09 -6.17 26.54
C LEU A 2 -14.03 -5.17 26.97
N ILE A 3 -12.82 -5.65 27.26
CA ILE A 3 -11.65 -4.80 27.41
C ILE A 3 -11.51 -4.06 26.07
N GLU A 4 -11.66 -2.74 26.08
CA GLU A 4 -11.31 -1.90 24.93
C GLU A 4 -9.88 -2.25 24.51
N ASP A 5 -9.66 -2.48 23.22
CA ASP A 5 -8.30 -2.73 22.74
C ASP A 5 -7.54 -1.40 22.89
N PRO A 6 -6.51 -1.31 23.76
CA PRO A 6 -5.85 -0.04 24.04
C PRO A 6 -5.07 0.48 22.82
N ILE A 7 -4.87 -0.36 21.80
CA ILE A 7 -4.10 -0.04 20.61
C ILE A 7 -5.00 0.68 19.60
N THR A 8 -4.84 2.00 19.52
CA THR A 8 -5.54 2.87 18.56
C THR A 8 -4.70 3.20 17.32
N THR A 9 -3.41 2.87 17.32
CA THR A 9 -2.48 3.12 16.20
C THR A 9 -1.30 2.15 16.25
N CYS A 10 -0.80 1.75 15.08
CA CYS A 10 0.47 1.04 14.91
C CYS A 10 1.56 1.94 14.30
N LEU A 11 1.32 3.25 14.22
CA LEU A 11 2.33 4.23 13.84
C LEU A 11 3.14 4.63 15.08
N SER A 12 4.46 4.77 14.91
CA SER A 12 5.27 5.39 15.96
C SER A 12 4.87 6.86 16.13
N PRO A 13 5.04 7.47 17.32
CA PRO A 13 4.59 8.84 17.56
C PRO A 13 5.10 9.87 16.54
N SER A 14 6.35 9.72 16.07
CA SER A 14 6.93 10.59 15.05
C SER A 14 6.31 10.38 13.67
N VAL A 15 5.98 9.13 13.30
CA VAL A 15 5.34 8.81 12.02
C VAL A 15 3.87 9.28 12.05
N TYR A 16 3.18 9.07 13.17
CA TYR A 16 1.84 9.59 13.38
C TYR A 16 1.78 11.11 13.28
N ASP A 17 2.70 11.84 13.93
CA ASP A 17 2.79 13.31 13.79
C ASP A 17 2.98 13.72 12.33
N MET A 18 3.92 13.07 11.63
CA MET A 18 4.25 13.39 10.24
C MET A 18 3.06 13.20 9.29
N ILE A 19 2.35 12.08 9.39
CA ILE A 19 1.25 11.72 8.47
C ILE A 19 -0.06 12.42 8.88
N CYS A 20 -0.42 12.39 10.15
CA CYS A 20 -1.77 12.74 10.61
C CYS A 20 -1.90 14.21 10.99
N LYS A 21 -0.80 14.91 11.31
CA LYS A 21 -0.85 16.28 11.86
C LYS A 21 -0.08 17.28 11.03
N ARG A 22 1.17 16.99 10.70
CA ARG A 22 2.14 17.98 10.24
C ARG A 22 1.70 18.77 9.01
N GLY A 23 1.10 18.10 8.02
CA GLY A 23 0.58 18.74 6.81
C GLY A 23 -0.71 19.56 7.02
N PHE A 24 -1.24 19.62 8.23
CA PHE A 24 -2.50 20.31 8.55
C PHE A 24 -2.32 21.37 9.66
N ASP A 25 -1.08 21.60 10.10
CA ASP A 25 -0.74 22.66 11.06
C ASP A 25 -0.98 24.06 10.46
N VAL A 26 -0.68 24.24 9.16
CA VAL A 26 -0.90 25.50 8.44
C VAL A 26 -2.35 25.58 7.98
N ARG A 27 -3.06 26.62 8.42
CA ARG A 27 -4.47 26.87 8.06
C ARG A 27 -4.66 27.81 6.88
N GLU A 28 -3.57 28.33 6.31
CA GLU A 28 -3.62 29.19 5.13
C GLU A 28 -4.15 28.41 3.93
N SER A 29 -5.01 29.05 3.14
CA SER A 29 -5.57 28.44 1.94
C SER A 29 -4.63 28.64 0.75
N CYS A 30 -4.35 27.55 0.04
CA CYS A 30 -3.73 27.62 -1.27
C CYS A 30 -4.81 27.75 -2.35
N ASP A 31 -4.65 28.70 -3.27
CA ASP A 31 -5.51 28.81 -4.46
C ASP A 31 -5.16 27.70 -5.45
N THR A 32 -6.15 26.88 -5.79
CA THR A 32 -6.04 25.78 -6.77
C THR A 32 -5.44 26.25 -8.10
N ASN A 33 -5.74 27.47 -8.56
CA ASN A 33 -5.20 28.00 -9.82
C ASN A 33 -3.67 28.17 -9.79
N ARG A 34 -3.07 28.25 -8.59
CA ARG A 34 -1.61 28.28 -8.44
C ARG A 34 -0.99 26.90 -8.63
N VAL A 35 -1.75 25.83 -8.42
CA VAL A 35 -1.27 24.43 -8.48
C VAL A 35 -1.61 23.78 -9.81
N VAL A 36 -2.79 24.07 -10.37
CA VAL A 36 -3.28 23.46 -11.61
C VAL A 36 -3.96 24.52 -12.49
N THR A 37 -3.70 24.50 -13.79
CA THR A 37 -4.39 25.38 -14.75
C THR A 37 -5.82 24.89 -15.02
N GLN A 38 -6.67 25.74 -15.60
CA GLN A 38 -8.02 25.32 -16.03
C GLN A 38 -8.00 24.15 -17.04
N ARG A 39 -6.89 23.97 -17.77
CA ARG A 39 -6.67 22.88 -18.73
C ARG A 39 -6.12 21.60 -18.09
N GLY A 40 -5.86 21.60 -16.77
CA GLY A 40 -5.32 20.45 -16.06
C GLY A 40 -3.79 20.34 -16.06
N GLU A 41 -3.08 21.40 -16.46
CA GLU A 41 -1.62 21.39 -16.43
C GLU A 41 -1.13 21.62 -15.00
N VAL A 42 -0.20 20.79 -14.54
CA VAL A 42 0.37 20.85 -13.20
C VAL A 42 1.44 21.95 -13.16
N ARG A 43 1.29 22.91 -12.24
CA ARG A 43 2.23 24.00 -12.03
C ARG A 43 3.31 23.58 -11.04
N TRP A 44 4.29 22.84 -11.54
CA TRP A 44 5.40 22.31 -10.73
C TRP A 44 6.12 23.37 -9.91
N GLN A 45 6.30 24.59 -10.42
CA GLN A 45 6.94 25.70 -9.69
C GLN A 45 6.31 25.96 -8.32
N THR A 46 4.98 25.90 -8.21
CA THR A 46 4.28 26.10 -6.92
C THR A 46 4.52 24.94 -5.96
N ILE A 47 4.53 23.70 -6.48
CA ILE A 47 4.72 22.49 -5.68
C ILE A 47 6.18 22.40 -5.20
N THR A 48 7.15 22.61 -6.10
CA THR A 48 8.57 22.53 -5.77
C THR A 48 9.05 23.69 -4.91
N ALA A 49 8.40 24.86 -4.96
CA ALA A 49 8.66 25.96 -4.03
C ALA A 49 8.32 25.63 -2.56
N CYS A 50 7.55 24.56 -2.31
CA CYS A 50 7.27 24.08 -0.95
C CYS A 50 8.38 23.15 -0.42
N VAL A 51 9.36 22.77 -1.24
CA VAL A 51 10.46 21.90 -0.82
C VAL A 51 11.47 22.70 -0.02
N ALA A 52 11.66 22.29 1.23
CA ALA A 52 12.64 22.85 2.15
C ALA A 52 13.88 21.96 2.25
N TYR A 53 15.05 22.60 2.35
CA TYR A 53 16.33 21.94 2.56
C TYR A 53 16.89 22.31 3.93
N THR A 54 17.64 21.39 4.52
CA THR A 54 18.40 21.64 5.76
C THR A 54 19.40 22.79 5.60
N GLU A 55 19.84 23.40 6.70
CA GLU A 55 20.75 24.57 6.69
C GLU A 55 22.06 24.34 5.90
N SER A 56 22.54 23.10 5.84
CA SER A 56 23.72 22.72 5.03
C SER A 56 23.42 22.56 3.54
N ALA A 57 22.15 22.70 3.12
CA ALA A 57 21.61 22.43 1.78
C ALA A 57 21.91 21.03 1.21
N GLN A 58 22.42 20.10 2.02
CA GLN A 58 22.83 18.76 1.60
C GLN A 58 21.68 17.73 1.65
N SER A 59 20.61 18.02 2.39
CA SER A 59 19.50 17.09 2.56
C SER A 59 18.14 17.79 2.68
N LEU A 60 17.07 17.09 2.31
CA LEU A 60 15.69 17.56 2.42
C LEU A 60 15.29 17.73 3.89
N ASP A 61 14.72 18.88 4.22
CA ASP A 61 13.92 19.03 5.44
C ASP A 61 12.53 18.48 5.16
N TYR A 62 12.37 17.17 5.36
CA TYR A 62 11.10 16.47 5.19
C TYR A 62 9.98 17.08 6.04
N ARG A 63 10.28 17.47 7.29
CA ARG A 63 9.26 17.96 8.22
C ARG A 63 8.79 19.37 7.86
N GLY A 64 9.70 20.23 7.42
CA GLY A 64 9.37 21.55 6.86
C GLY A 64 8.64 21.42 5.53
N THR A 65 9.06 20.50 4.66
CA THR A 65 8.44 20.29 3.35
C THR A 65 7.00 19.79 3.47
N VAL A 66 6.73 18.82 4.35
CA VAL A 66 5.36 18.33 4.60
C VAL A 66 4.45 19.43 5.14
N LEU A 67 4.98 20.30 6.01
CA LEU A 67 4.24 21.45 6.54
C LEU A 67 3.80 22.39 5.40
N LEU A 68 4.72 22.72 4.48
CA LEU A 68 4.47 23.65 3.37
C LEU A 68 3.59 23.03 2.27
N LEU A 69 3.71 21.72 2.01
CA LEU A 69 2.89 21.01 1.04
C LEU A 69 1.46 20.78 1.52
N GLY A 70 1.19 20.90 2.82
CA GLY A 70 -0.12 20.72 3.43
C GLY A 70 -1.27 21.47 2.73
N PRO A 71 -1.20 22.81 2.67
CA PRO A 71 -2.19 23.63 1.95
C PRO A 71 -2.32 23.29 0.47
N VAL A 72 -1.24 22.86 -0.19
CA VAL A 72 -1.26 22.43 -1.59
C VAL A 72 -2.06 21.13 -1.73
N CYS A 73 -1.82 20.14 -0.86
CA CYS A 73 -2.57 18.89 -0.85
C CYS A 73 -4.08 19.13 -0.63
N GLU A 74 -4.43 20.04 0.28
CA GLU A 74 -5.81 20.45 0.52
C GLU A 74 -6.47 21.08 -0.74
N ALA A 75 -5.76 22.00 -1.40
CA ALA A 75 -6.28 22.64 -2.62
C ALA A 75 -6.49 21.62 -3.76
N VAL A 76 -5.57 20.66 -3.92
CA VAL A 76 -5.67 19.58 -4.90
C VAL A 76 -6.83 18.65 -4.58
N HIS A 77 -7.01 18.29 -3.31
CA HIS A 77 -8.11 17.43 -2.89
C HIS A 77 -9.48 18.07 -3.19
N ARG A 78 -9.67 19.32 -2.78
CA ARG A 78 -10.90 20.09 -3.07
C ARG A 78 -11.14 20.22 -4.58
N HIS A 79 -10.06 20.43 -5.35
CA HIS A 79 -10.14 20.49 -6.80
C HIS A 79 -10.64 19.17 -7.40
N LEU A 80 -10.03 18.04 -7.06
CA LEU A 80 -10.46 16.74 -7.59
C LEU A 80 -11.90 16.42 -7.20
N LEU A 81 -12.29 16.64 -5.94
CA LEU A 81 -13.68 16.44 -5.49
C LEU A 81 -14.70 17.35 -6.20
N SER A 82 -14.27 18.49 -6.75
CA SER A 82 -15.16 19.39 -7.50
C SER A 82 -15.44 18.92 -8.94
N LEU A 83 -14.68 17.95 -9.45
CA LEU A 83 -14.83 17.46 -10.81
C LEU A 83 -15.88 16.36 -10.90
N THR A 84 -16.57 16.30 -12.03
CA THR A 84 -17.30 15.09 -12.41
C THR A 84 -16.33 14.06 -13.01
N LYS A 85 -16.72 12.79 -13.03
CA LYS A 85 -15.93 11.71 -13.67
C LYS A 85 -15.56 12.04 -15.12
N GLY A 86 -16.52 12.53 -15.92
CA GLY A 86 -16.24 12.94 -17.30
C GLY A 86 -15.26 14.13 -17.42
N GLN A 87 -15.27 15.06 -16.46
CA GLN A 87 -14.29 16.16 -16.42
C GLN A 87 -12.90 15.65 -16.03
N PHE A 88 -12.83 14.72 -15.07
CA PHE A 88 -11.58 14.06 -14.70
C PHE A 88 -10.99 13.31 -15.90
N ASP A 89 -11.81 12.49 -16.57
CA ASP A 89 -11.39 11.69 -17.72
C ASP A 89 -10.86 12.57 -18.85
N MET A 90 -11.62 13.58 -19.26
CA MET A 90 -11.20 14.49 -20.33
C MET A 90 -9.89 15.23 -19.99
N ARG A 91 -9.71 15.62 -18.72
CA ARG A 91 -8.61 16.49 -18.31
C ARG A 91 -7.33 15.75 -17.96
N TYR A 92 -7.43 14.56 -17.35
CA TYR A 92 -6.31 13.89 -16.70
C TYR A 92 -5.95 12.53 -17.30
N MET A 93 -6.91 11.76 -17.82
CA MET A 93 -6.61 10.44 -18.39
C MET A 93 -5.58 10.45 -19.53
N PRO A 94 -5.53 11.46 -20.42
CA PRO A 94 -4.46 11.54 -21.43
C PRO A 94 -3.05 11.61 -20.85
N TRP A 95 -2.91 12.09 -19.62
CA TRP A 95 -1.63 12.25 -18.92
C TRP A 95 -1.28 11.07 -18.01
N LEU A 96 -2.14 10.05 -17.96
CA LEU A 96 -1.97 8.85 -17.11
C LEU A 96 -1.64 7.59 -17.93
N GLN A 97 -1.72 7.66 -19.26
CA GLN A 97 -1.46 6.55 -20.17
C GLN A 97 -0.04 5.97 -20.05
N TRP A 98 0.92 6.78 -19.57
CA TRP A 98 2.31 6.35 -19.39
C TRP A 98 2.51 5.34 -18.25
N THR A 99 1.48 5.05 -17.46
CA THR A 99 1.59 4.18 -16.29
C THR A 99 1.40 2.69 -16.58
N ALA A 100 1.18 2.33 -17.85
CA ALA A 100 0.76 0.99 -18.30
C ALA A 100 -0.60 0.49 -17.76
N PHE A 101 -1.17 1.15 -16.74
CA PHE A 101 -2.46 0.78 -16.14
C PHE A 101 -3.32 2.02 -15.82
N PRO A 102 -3.71 2.82 -16.84
CA PRO A 102 -4.46 4.05 -16.65
C PRO A 102 -5.88 3.82 -16.10
N GLU A 103 -6.46 2.64 -16.26
CA GLU A 103 -7.81 2.26 -15.78
C GLU A 103 -7.92 2.29 -14.25
N LEU A 104 -6.78 2.25 -13.55
CA LEU A 104 -6.70 2.41 -12.10
C LEU A 104 -7.21 3.78 -11.62
N PHE A 105 -6.95 4.84 -12.38
CA PHE A 105 -7.15 6.20 -11.88
C PHE A 105 -8.62 6.61 -11.77
N PRO A 106 -9.53 6.21 -12.67
CA PRO A 106 -10.96 6.38 -12.46
C PRO A 106 -11.47 5.68 -11.18
N GLU A 107 -10.96 4.48 -10.85
CA GLU A 107 -11.30 3.79 -9.60
C GLU A 107 -10.82 4.59 -8.38
N ILE A 108 -9.57 5.07 -8.41
CA ILE A 108 -9.03 5.92 -7.33
C ILE A 108 -9.82 7.22 -7.19
N PHE A 109 -10.22 7.83 -8.31
CA PHE A 109 -11.02 9.05 -8.30
C PHE A 109 -12.36 8.83 -7.61
N ASP A 110 -13.06 7.74 -7.93
CA ASP A 110 -14.32 7.37 -7.28
C ASP A 110 -14.11 7.10 -5.76
N ALA A 111 -12.95 6.54 -5.38
CA ALA A 111 -12.58 6.29 -3.98
C ALA A 111 -12.32 7.57 -3.16
N LEU A 112 -11.94 8.69 -3.78
CA LEU A 112 -11.66 9.95 -3.06
C LEU A 112 -12.89 10.50 -2.32
N GLY A 113 -14.09 10.26 -2.85
CA GLY A 113 -15.36 10.63 -2.22
C GLY A 113 -16.02 9.50 -1.43
N SER A 114 -15.39 8.33 -1.35
CA SER A 114 -15.98 7.17 -0.69
C SER A 114 -16.00 7.33 0.83
N PRO A 115 -17.10 6.98 1.51
CA PRO A 115 -17.14 6.92 2.97
C PRO A 115 -16.43 5.68 3.52
N GLN A 116 -16.04 4.73 2.66
CA GLN A 116 -15.40 3.49 3.11
C GLN A 116 -13.96 3.76 3.55
N CYS A 117 -13.70 3.55 4.84
CA CYS A 117 -12.42 3.88 5.47
C CYS A 117 -11.20 3.24 4.76
N PRO A 118 -11.23 1.97 4.33
CA PRO A 118 -10.12 1.33 3.62
C PRO A 118 -9.85 1.85 2.20
N ALA A 119 -10.78 2.60 1.61
CA ALA A 119 -10.71 2.96 0.20
C ALA A 119 -9.46 3.79 -0.12
N ILE A 120 -9.16 4.81 0.70
CA ILE A 120 -8.00 5.68 0.51
C ILE A 120 -6.66 4.93 0.68
N PRO A 121 -6.42 4.18 1.77
CA PRO A 121 -5.25 3.31 1.89
C PRO A 121 -5.07 2.34 0.72
N LEU A 122 -6.13 1.64 0.31
CA LEU A 122 -6.08 0.69 -0.81
C LEU A 122 -5.73 1.39 -2.12
N SER A 123 -6.37 2.52 -2.42
CA SER A 123 -6.06 3.34 -3.58
C SER A 123 -4.61 3.80 -3.59
N LEU A 124 -4.05 4.20 -2.44
CA LEU A 124 -2.64 4.58 -2.34
C LEU A 124 -1.70 3.38 -2.52
N MET A 125 -2.03 2.19 -2.01
CA MET A 125 -1.23 0.99 -2.26
C MET A 125 -1.17 0.66 -3.76
N LYS A 126 -2.33 0.68 -4.44
CA LYS A 126 -2.41 0.46 -5.89
C LYS A 126 -1.64 1.53 -6.67
N LEU A 127 -1.84 2.81 -6.32
CA LEU A 127 -1.19 3.95 -6.98
C LEU A 127 0.32 3.86 -6.85
N THR A 128 0.82 3.60 -5.63
CA THR A 128 2.27 3.55 -5.39
C THR A 128 2.95 2.38 -6.09
N ALA A 129 2.30 1.22 -6.14
CA ALA A 129 2.79 0.07 -6.91
C ALA A 129 2.82 0.37 -8.43
N CYS A 130 1.73 0.95 -8.96
CA CYS A 130 1.64 1.38 -10.35
C CYS A 130 2.71 2.43 -10.71
N LEU A 131 2.90 3.43 -9.85
CA LEU A 131 3.89 4.48 -10.04
C LEU A 131 5.32 3.94 -9.97
N GLU A 132 5.61 3.04 -9.02
CA GLU A 132 6.93 2.39 -8.90
C GLU A 132 7.30 1.65 -10.18
N ARG A 133 6.37 0.85 -10.72
CA ARG A 133 6.56 0.19 -12.02
C ARG A 133 6.77 1.17 -13.16
N ALA A 134 5.91 2.19 -13.27
CA ALA A 134 5.96 3.16 -14.35
C ALA A 134 7.26 3.97 -14.34
N LEU A 135 7.75 4.36 -13.16
CA LEU A 135 9.05 5.02 -13.01
C LEU A 135 10.20 4.09 -13.41
N GLY A 136 10.10 2.78 -13.14
CA GLY A 136 11.09 1.81 -13.62
C GLY A 136 11.11 1.70 -15.14
N ASP A 137 9.95 1.77 -15.82
CA ASP A 137 9.90 1.80 -17.29
C ASP A 137 10.59 3.06 -17.84
N VAL A 138 10.39 4.22 -17.19
CA VAL A 138 11.07 5.47 -17.56
C VAL A 138 12.57 5.39 -17.32
N TYR A 139 13.01 4.80 -16.21
CA TYR A 139 14.43 4.62 -15.91
C TYR A 139 15.14 3.79 -16.99
N LEU A 140 14.48 2.77 -17.54
CA LEU A 140 15.01 1.90 -18.58
C LEU A 140 15.23 2.59 -19.93
N LEU A 141 14.73 3.80 -20.14
CA LEU A 141 15.06 4.61 -21.33
C LEU A 141 16.57 4.83 -21.49
N ASN A 142 17.31 4.84 -20.38
CA ASN A 142 18.76 5.04 -20.36
C ASN A 142 19.56 3.72 -20.46
N GLY A 143 18.91 2.56 -20.56
CA GLY A 143 19.54 1.27 -20.87
C GLY A 143 20.32 0.59 -19.73
N LYS A 144 20.14 1.02 -18.48
CA LYS A 144 20.77 0.42 -17.28
C LYS A 144 19.83 -0.54 -16.56
N GLU A 145 20.36 -1.42 -15.72
CA GLU A 145 19.53 -2.22 -14.80
C GLU A 145 18.75 -1.32 -13.85
N CYS A 146 17.45 -1.55 -13.75
CA CYS A 146 16.55 -0.80 -12.87
C CYS A 146 16.82 -1.14 -11.40
N PRO A 147 17.00 -0.15 -10.51
CA PRO A 147 17.08 -0.40 -9.08
C PRO A 147 15.87 -1.17 -8.57
N PHE A 148 16.11 -2.11 -7.66
CA PHE A 148 15.04 -2.91 -7.04
C PHE A 148 14.22 -2.10 -6.03
N LEU A 149 14.85 -1.19 -5.29
CA LEU A 149 14.18 -0.40 -4.25
C LEU A 149 13.66 0.92 -4.82
N LEU A 150 12.37 1.23 -4.58
CA LEU A 150 11.76 2.53 -4.94
C LEU A 150 12.57 3.74 -4.48
N ARG A 151 13.13 3.67 -3.26
CA ARG A 151 13.96 4.77 -2.72
C ARG A 151 15.17 5.07 -3.61
N ASP A 152 15.81 4.02 -4.10
CA ASP A 152 17.03 4.13 -4.91
C ASP A 152 16.65 4.57 -6.33
N LEU A 153 15.53 4.09 -6.86
CA LEU A 153 14.92 4.58 -8.10
C LEU A 153 14.63 6.10 -8.02
N LEU A 154 14.00 6.58 -6.95
CA LEU A 154 13.70 8.00 -6.74
C LEU A 154 14.95 8.86 -6.52
N ALA A 155 16.07 8.26 -6.10
CA ALA A 155 17.35 8.94 -5.91
C ALA A 155 18.21 8.95 -7.18
N SER A 156 17.78 8.28 -8.26
CA SER A 156 18.54 8.16 -9.49
C SER A 156 18.69 9.50 -10.24
N GLU A 157 19.86 9.70 -10.85
CA GLU A 157 20.08 10.84 -11.74
C GLU A 157 19.32 10.66 -13.07
N GLU A 158 19.08 9.41 -13.49
CA GLU A 158 18.31 9.05 -14.68
C GLU A 158 16.89 9.61 -14.62
N LEU A 159 16.17 9.42 -13.51
CA LEU A 159 14.84 10.01 -13.36
C LEU A 159 14.89 11.52 -13.12
N ALA A 160 15.95 12.01 -12.48
CA ALA A 160 16.15 13.44 -12.29
C ALA A 160 16.42 14.19 -13.60
N GLU A 161 17.03 13.54 -14.60
CA GLU A 161 17.22 14.08 -15.95
C GLU A 161 15.89 14.23 -16.68
N VAL A 162 14.98 13.25 -16.53
CA VAL A 162 13.66 13.26 -17.17
C VAL A 162 12.69 14.23 -16.49
N PHE A 163 12.58 14.16 -15.17
CA PHE A 163 11.54 14.87 -14.41
C PHE A 163 12.03 16.12 -13.69
N GLY A 164 13.34 16.27 -13.52
CA GLY A 164 13.95 17.33 -12.72
C GLY A 164 14.13 16.94 -11.25
N ARG A 165 15.28 17.30 -10.67
CA ARG A 165 15.64 17.00 -9.27
C ARG A 165 14.58 17.45 -8.26
N SER A 166 14.07 18.66 -8.38
CA SER A 166 13.06 19.19 -7.44
C SER A 166 11.74 18.43 -7.49
N VAL A 167 11.36 17.87 -8.64
CA VAL A 167 10.16 17.02 -8.78
C VAL A 167 10.39 15.68 -8.09
N MET A 168 11.56 15.08 -8.31
CA MET A 168 11.95 13.84 -7.62
C MET A 168 12.02 14.03 -6.11
N ASP A 169 12.49 15.18 -5.63
CA ASP A 169 12.51 15.51 -4.21
C ASP A 169 11.09 15.57 -3.59
N VAL A 170 10.09 16.07 -4.32
CA VAL A 170 8.69 15.99 -3.89
C VAL A 170 8.25 14.53 -3.76
N LEU A 171 8.54 13.66 -4.74
CA LEU A 171 8.19 12.24 -4.65
C LEU A 171 8.87 11.53 -3.47
N LYS A 172 10.15 11.84 -3.20
CA LYS A 172 10.89 11.31 -2.04
C LYS A 172 10.20 11.64 -0.71
N VAL A 173 9.55 12.80 -0.61
CA VAL A 173 8.78 13.20 0.59
C VAL A 173 7.53 12.34 0.77
N PHE A 174 6.80 12.03 -0.31
CA PHE A 174 5.57 11.24 -0.22
C PHE A 174 5.81 9.74 -0.04
N VAL A 175 6.70 9.14 -0.82
CA VAL A 175 6.78 7.66 -0.95
C VAL A 175 8.18 7.07 -0.79
N GLY A 176 9.23 7.89 -0.77
CA GLY A 176 10.62 7.40 -0.83
C GLY A 176 11.31 7.18 0.51
N SER A 177 11.36 8.22 1.36
CA SER A 177 12.22 8.23 2.54
C SER A 177 11.45 7.93 3.84
N PRO A 178 12.00 7.12 4.76
CA PRO A 178 11.42 6.92 6.09
C PRO A 178 11.42 8.20 6.96
N ARG A 179 12.15 9.24 6.54
CA ARG A 179 12.13 10.57 7.18
C ARG A 179 10.98 11.44 6.67
N GLY A 180 10.34 11.08 5.56
CA GLY A 180 9.16 11.73 4.99
C GLY A 180 7.85 11.03 5.41
N LEU A 181 6.82 11.16 4.58
CA LEU A 181 5.53 10.48 4.79
C LEU A 181 5.66 8.96 4.62
N ASN A 182 6.53 8.52 3.69
CA ASN A 182 6.82 7.11 3.41
C ASN A 182 5.55 6.26 3.17
N LEU A 183 4.54 6.84 2.51
CA LEU A 183 3.19 6.28 2.43
C LEU A 183 3.18 4.84 1.89
N ARG A 184 4.02 4.57 0.87
CA ARG A 184 4.23 3.24 0.29
C ARG A 184 4.53 2.22 1.39
N ASN A 185 5.60 2.40 2.14
CA ASN A 185 6.02 1.41 3.14
C ASN A 185 5.09 1.38 4.35
N THR A 186 4.62 2.53 4.81
CA THR A 186 3.67 2.60 5.95
C THR A 186 2.40 1.78 5.69
N LEU A 187 1.90 1.83 4.45
CA LEU A 187 0.72 1.08 4.02
C LEU A 187 1.01 -0.40 3.76
N TRP A 188 2.02 -0.72 2.94
CA TRP A 188 2.34 -2.10 2.56
C TRP A 188 2.80 -2.97 3.73
N HIS A 189 3.29 -2.36 4.82
CA HIS A 189 3.60 -3.06 6.08
C HIS A 189 2.44 -3.04 7.10
N GLY A 190 1.27 -2.51 6.75
CA GLY A 190 0.07 -2.53 7.57
C GLY A 190 0.14 -1.68 8.85
N PHE A 191 1.00 -0.66 8.91
CA PHE A 191 1.13 0.18 10.11
C PHE A 191 -0.02 1.17 10.27
N ALA A 192 -0.53 1.73 9.17
CA ALA A 192 -1.59 2.73 9.22
C ALA A 192 -2.97 2.08 9.27
N SER A 193 -3.74 2.44 10.30
CA SER A 193 -5.15 2.10 10.39
C SER A 193 -5.99 2.84 9.34
N PRO A 194 -7.21 2.36 9.03
CA PRO A 194 -8.03 2.87 7.92
C PRO A 194 -8.30 4.38 7.97
N HIS A 195 -8.29 4.99 9.15
CA HIS A 195 -8.60 6.41 9.35
C HIS A 195 -7.37 7.32 9.44
N GLU A 196 -6.17 6.75 9.47
CA GLU A 196 -4.94 7.52 9.71
C GLU A 196 -4.35 8.15 8.46
N ILE A 197 -4.80 7.74 7.26
CA ILE A 197 -4.27 8.29 6.01
C ILE A 197 -5.20 9.38 5.48
N PRO A 198 -4.76 10.65 5.46
CA PRO A 198 -5.56 11.74 4.91
C PRO A 198 -5.83 11.54 3.41
N PRO A 199 -7.09 11.65 2.93
CA PRO A 199 -7.46 11.55 1.52
C PRO A 199 -6.69 12.50 0.61
N LYS A 200 -6.28 13.65 1.16
CA LYS A 200 -5.53 14.71 0.47
C LYS A 200 -4.20 14.22 -0.10
N TYR A 201 -3.55 13.26 0.56
CA TYR A 201 -2.32 12.66 0.04
C TYR A 201 -2.60 11.77 -1.16
N CYS A 202 -3.71 11.03 -1.18
CA CYS A 202 -4.14 10.26 -2.35
C CYS A 202 -4.43 11.19 -3.54
N SER A 203 -5.20 12.26 -3.32
CA SER A 203 -5.45 13.28 -4.35
C SER A 203 -4.18 13.93 -4.88
N MET A 204 -3.25 14.27 -3.99
CA MET A 204 -1.96 14.83 -4.39
C MET A 204 -1.16 13.82 -5.23
N MET A 205 -1.10 12.55 -4.82
CA MET A 205 -0.39 11.51 -5.57
C MET A 205 -0.98 11.30 -6.97
N VAL A 206 -2.30 11.34 -7.14
CA VAL A 206 -2.94 11.31 -8.48
C VAL A 206 -2.46 12.49 -9.34
N LEU A 207 -2.45 13.70 -8.78
CA LEU A 207 -2.00 14.88 -9.51
C LEU A 207 -0.49 14.85 -9.83
N LEU A 208 0.35 14.35 -8.92
CA LEU A 208 1.78 14.16 -9.18
C LEU A 208 1.99 13.20 -10.35
N THR A 209 1.26 12.08 -10.41
CA THR A 209 1.34 11.13 -11.53
C THR A 209 0.93 11.75 -12.87
N VAL A 210 -0.11 12.58 -12.88
CA VAL A 210 -0.49 13.41 -14.04
C VAL A 210 0.65 14.34 -14.45
N GLY A 211 1.21 15.07 -13.49
CA GLY A 211 2.28 16.05 -13.74
C GLY A 211 3.57 15.39 -14.26
N LEU A 212 3.88 14.18 -13.81
CA LEU A 212 4.98 13.38 -14.33
C LEU A 212 4.72 12.99 -15.79
N GLY A 213 3.51 12.53 -16.11
CA GLY A 213 3.13 12.21 -17.49
C GLY A 213 3.23 13.42 -18.45
N GLN A 214 2.90 14.62 -17.95
CA GLN A 214 3.08 15.86 -18.70
C GLN A 214 4.56 16.15 -19.01
N LEU A 215 5.44 16.04 -18.01
CA LEU A 215 6.88 16.22 -18.18
C LEU A 215 7.49 15.15 -19.09
N LEU A 216 7.13 13.89 -18.88
CA LEU A 216 7.62 12.75 -19.66
C LEU A 216 7.28 12.92 -21.15
N LYS A 217 6.06 13.34 -21.46
CA LYS A 217 5.65 13.58 -22.86
C LYS A 217 6.57 14.59 -23.54
N SER A 218 6.89 15.70 -22.88
CA SER A 218 7.81 16.70 -23.40
C SER A 218 9.23 16.14 -23.59
N TYR A 219 9.73 15.37 -22.62
CA TYR A 219 11.04 14.74 -22.69
C TYR A 219 11.14 13.75 -23.86
N LEU A 220 10.19 12.81 -23.98
CA LEU A 220 10.16 11.82 -25.06
C LEU A 220 10.11 12.47 -26.44
N GLN A 221 9.34 13.55 -26.61
CA GLN A 221 9.28 14.30 -27.87
C GLN A 221 10.61 14.96 -28.22
N GLN A 222 11.30 15.56 -27.25
CA GLN A 222 12.59 16.22 -27.45
C GLN A 222 13.71 15.20 -27.73
N ALA A 223 13.75 14.12 -26.95
CA ALA A 223 14.74 13.05 -27.09
C ALA A 223 14.45 12.08 -28.25
N LYS A 224 13.25 12.16 -28.86
CA LYS A 224 12.77 11.24 -29.90
C LYS A 224 12.77 9.78 -29.43
N LEU A 225 12.39 9.55 -28.19
CA LEU A 225 12.30 8.24 -27.57
C LEU A 225 10.85 7.75 -27.51
N VAL A 226 10.68 6.44 -27.42
CA VAL A 226 9.39 5.79 -27.18
C VAL A 226 9.49 5.03 -25.87
N LEU A 227 8.53 5.27 -24.97
CA LEU A 227 8.43 4.52 -23.73
C LEU A 227 7.96 3.10 -24.03
N ALA A 228 8.73 2.10 -23.58
CA ALA A 228 8.34 0.70 -23.63
C ALA A 228 7.95 0.23 -22.22
N HIS A 229 6.84 -0.48 -22.13
CA HIS A 229 6.38 -1.07 -20.87
C HIS A 229 6.94 -2.47 -20.70
N ARG A 230 7.45 -2.76 -19.51
CA ARG A 230 7.82 -4.13 -19.15
C ARG A 230 6.56 -5.03 -19.18
N PRO A 231 6.68 -6.33 -19.52
CA PRO A 231 5.57 -7.26 -19.41
C PRO A 231 5.20 -7.51 -17.95
N PHE A 232 3.91 -7.76 -17.67
CA PHE A 232 3.47 -8.22 -16.35
C PHE A 232 3.92 -9.66 -16.10
N ILE A 233 4.14 -9.99 -14.83
CA ILE A 233 4.44 -11.35 -14.40
C ILE A 233 3.14 -12.12 -14.30
N VAL A 234 3.15 -13.34 -14.83
CA VAL A 234 2.08 -14.33 -14.65
C VAL A 234 2.50 -15.24 -13.50
N LEU A 235 1.63 -15.38 -12.50
CA LEU A 235 1.84 -16.34 -11.42
C LEU A 235 1.58 -17.76 -11.95
N THR A 236 2.64 -18.54 -12.13
CA THR A 236 2.56 -19.94 -12.57
C THR A 236 2.62 -20.90 -11.39
N ASN A 237 2.19 -22.15 -11.59
CA ASN A 237 2.29 -23.25 -10.61
C ASN A 237 1.56 -22.98 -9.28
N LEU A 238 0.49 -22.18 -9.30
CA LEU A 238 -0.34 -21.96 -8.10
C LEU A 238 -1.09 -23.23 -7.66
N GLU A 239 -1.40 -24.12 -8.60
CA GLU A 239 -2.02 -25.43 -8.32
C GLU A 239 -1.11 -26.32 -7.48
N ASP A 240 0.20 -26.33 -7.79
CA ASP A 240 1.20 -27.10 -7.03
C ASP A 240 1.41 -26.55 -5.60
N LEU A 241 1.00 -25.29 -5.38
CA LEU A 241 1.08 -24.59 -4.09
C LEU A 241 -0.27 -24.53 -3.37
N ALA A 242 -1.31 -25.21 -3.89
CA ALA A 242 -2.63 -25.24 -3.28
C ALA A 242 -2.60 -26.14 -2.03
N VAL A 243 -2.41 -25.52 -0.86
CA VAL A 243 -2.40 -26.21 0.43
C VAL A 243 -3.81 -26.28 1.04
N PHE A 244 -4.61 -25.25 0.81
CA PHE A 244 -5.95 -25.11 1.39
C PHE A 244 -7.06 -25.36 0.37
N PRO A 245 -8.22 -25.88 0.81
CA PRO A 245 -9.40 -25.98 -0.04
C PRO A 245 -9.95 -24.60 -0.43
N ASP A 246 -10.85 -24.58 -1.40
CA ASP A 246 -11.59 -23.38 -1.79
C ASP A 246 -12.43 -22.83 -0.62
N VAL A 247 -12.37 -21.51 -0.41
CA VAL A 247 -13.16 -20.81 0.59
C VAL A 247 -14.59 -20.68 0.07
N THR A 248 -15.49 -21.45 0.68
CA THR A 248 -16.91 -21.49 0.32
C THR A 248 -17.68 -20.27 0.84
N SER A 249 -18.91 -20.07 0.34
CA SER A 249 -19.77 -18.98 0.78
C SER A 249 -20.16 -19.07 2.25
N GLU A 250 -20.25 -20.30 2.75
CA GLU A 250 -20.53 -20.71 4.11
C GLU A 250 -19.37 -20.29 5.01
N VAL A 251 -18.12 -20.61 4.63
CA VAL A 251 -16.92 -20.16 5.35
C VAL A 251 -16.87 -18.63 5.42
N LEU A 252 -17.14 -17.94 4.31
CA LEU A 252 -17.18 -16.47 4.28
C LEU A 252 -18.22 -15.88 5.24
N SER A 253 -19.36 -16.55 5.42
CA SER A 253 -20.44 -16.06 6.30
C SER A 253 -20.06 -16.14 7.79
N VAL A 254 -19.36 -17.22 8.18
CA VAL A 254 -18.92 -17.43 9.55
C VAL A 254 -17.71 -16.55 9.89
N LEU A 255 -16.87 -16.26 8.89
CA LEU A 255 -15.64 -15.51 9.06
C LEU A 255 -15.85 -14.10 9.62
N GLU A 256 -16.98 -13.45 9.29
CA GLU A 256 -17.31 -12.11 9.82
C GLU A 256 -17.42 -12.09 11.35
N GLU A 257 -17.95 -13.17 11.95
CA GLU A 257 -18.06 -13.30 13.40
C GLU A 257 -16.74 -13.74 14.04
N VAL A 258 -15.97 -14.59 13.36
CA VAL A 258 -14.62 -15.00 13.80
C VAL A 258 -13.70 -13.78 13.87
N MET A 259 -13.74 -12.91 12.85
CA MET A 259 -12.91 -11.71 12.78
C MET A 259 -13.12 -10.77 13.98
N LYS A 260 -14.37 -10.58 14.42
CA LYS A 260 -14.69 -9.72 15.57
C LYS A 260 -14.18 -10.27 16.90
N LYS A 261 -13.99 -11.59 16.98
CA LYS A 261 -13.60 -12.30 18.20
C LYS A 261 -12.10 -12.62 18.25
N SER A 262 -11.45 -12.74 17.10
CA SER A 262 -10.06 -13.17 17.03
C SER A 262 -9.12 -12.12 17.62
N THR A 263 -8.28 -12.56 18.56
CA THR A 263 -7.21 -11.74 19.12
C THR A 263 -6.04 -11.52 18.16
N PHE A 264 -6.09 -12.11 16.96
CA PHE A 264 -5.16 -11.81 15.88
C PHE A 264 -5.41 -10.41 15.29
N ILE A 265 -6.68 -10.00 15.17
CA ILE A 265 -7.08 -8.73 14.57
C ILE A 265 -7.07 -7.61 15.62
N LEU A 266 -6.30 -6.55 15.37
CA LEU A 266 -6.43 -5.30 16.12
C LEU A 266 -7.77 -4.65 15.79
N LYS A 267 -8.54 -4.24 16.79
CA LYS A 267 -9.91 -3.71 16.55
C LYS A 267 -9.92 -2.53 15.57
N VAL A 268 -8.91 -1.66 15.65
CA VAL A 268 -8.76 -0.51 14.75
C VAL A 268 -8.52 -0.90 13.28
N MET A 269 -8.05 -2.13 13.03
CA MET A 269 -7.74 -2.65 11.70
C MET A 269 -8.89 -3.47 11.08
N LEU A 270 -9.93 -3.78 11.85
CA LEU A 270 -11.08 -4.60 11.40
C LEU A 270 -11.68 -4.16 10.05
N PRO A 271 -11.80 -2.85 9.72
CA PRO A 271 -12.36 -2.44 8.44
C PRO A 271 -11.57 -2.94 7.22
N TYR A 272 -10.25 -3.15 7.33
CA TYR A 272 -9.46 -3.72 6.23
C TYR A 272 -9.84 -5.17 5.94
N TRP A 273 -10.09 -5.95 7.00
CA TRP A 273 -10.52 -7.34 6.88
C TRP A 273 -11.91 -7.42 6.24
N GLU A 274 -12.84 -6.56 6.65
CA GLU A 274 -14.18 -6.47 6.04
C GLU A 274 -14.09 -6.12 4.55
N ALA A 275 -13.26 -5.14 4.20
CA ALA A 275 -13.03 -4.77 2.80
C ALA A 275 -12.37 -5.89 1.99
N ALA A 276 -11.50 -6.70 2.60
CA ALA A 276 -10.91 -7.85 1.92
C ALA A 276 -11.97 -8.91 1.58
N LEU A 277 -12.88 -9.22 2.50
CA LEU A 277 -13.99 -10.16 2.25
C LEU A 277 -14.94 -9.65 1.16
N ILE A 278 -15.28 -8.35 1.20
CA ILE A 278 -16.07 -7.71 0.14
C ILE A 278 -15.34 -7.82 -1.20
N GLY A 279 -14.04 -7.54 -1.22
CA GLY A 279 -13.19 -7.68 -2.40
C GLY A 279 -13.25 -9.09 -3.00
N PHE A 280 -13.10 -10.12 -2.16
CA PHE A 280 -13.18 -11.52 -2.59
C PHE A 280 -14.56 -11.86 -3.17
N ARG A 281 -15.65 -11.50 -2.47
CA ARG A 281 -17.04 -11.74 -2.93
C ARG A 281 -17.37 -11.01 -4.23
N SER A 282 -16.79 -9.84 -4.46
CA SER A 282 -16.97 -9.05 -5.67
C SER A 282 -15.96 -9.38 -6.78
N HIS A 283 -15.26 -10.52 -6.69
CA HIS A 283 -14.24 -10.95 -7.66
C HIS A 283 -13.08 -9.95 -7.85
N ARG A 284 -12.86 -9.04 -6.89
CA ARG A 284 -11.70 -8.15 -6.83
C ARG A 284 -10.58 -8.85 -6.05
N PHE A 285 -10.02 -9.89 -6.65
CA PHE A 285 -9.07 -10.78 -5.98
C PHE A 285 -7.76 -10.08 -5.61
N ALA A 286 -7.24 -9.18 -6.45
CA ALA A 286 -6.09 -8.35 -6.11
C ALA A 286 -6.34 -7.49 -4.86
N ASP A 287 -7.50 -6.84 -4.78
CA ASP A 287 -7.85 -5.98 -3.63
C ASP A 287 -7.91 -6.79 -2.34
N CYS A 288 -8.52 -7.98 -2.40
CA CYS A 288 -8.53 -8.93 -1.30
C CYS A 288 -7.09 -9.30 -0.88
N ALA A 289 -6.27 -9.76 -1.82
CA ALA A 289 -4.89 -10.18 -1.55
C ALA A 289 -4.05 -9.04 -0.95
N MET A 290 -4.09 -7.84 -1.54
CA MET A 290 -3.36 -6.67 -1.05
C MET A 290 -3.74 -6.34 0.39
N LEU A 291 -5.04 -6.30 0.69
CA LEU A 291 -5.53 -6.04 2.06
C LEU A 291 -5.08 -7.15 3.02
N LEU A 292 -5.32 -8.42 2.69
CA LEU A 292 -4.96 -9.56 3.54
C LEU A 292 -3.45 -9.61 3.82
N LEU A 293 -2.59 -9.36 2.84
CA LEU A 293 -1.14 -9.35 3.04
C LEU A 293 -0.70 -8.35 4.11
N THR A 294 -1.20 -7.11 4.03
CA THR A 294 -0.90 -6.08 5.05
C THR A 294 -1.45 -6.44 6.43
N GLN A 295 -2.61 -7.09 6.46
CA GLN A 295 -3.27 -7.49 7.70
C GLN A 295 -2.63 -8.72 8.34
N LEU A 296 -2.16 -9.68 7.55
CA LEU A 296 -1.37 -10.81 8.00
C LEU A 296 -0.08 -10.32 8.65
N GLU A 297 0.64 -9.38 8.02
CA GLU A 297 1.86 -8.80 8.61
C GLU A 297 1.56 -8.13 9.96
N THR A 298 0.46 -7.38 10.02
CA THR A 298 0.03 -6.70 11.26
C THR A 298 -0.34 -7.68 12.37
N GLY A 299 -1.13 -8.71 12.06
CA GLY A 299 -1.54 -9.73 13.03
C GLY A 299 -0.35 -10.57 13.51
N LEU A 300 0.53 -10.99 12.60
CA LEU A 300 1.77 -11.70 12.94
C LEU A 300 2.67 -10.84 13.83
N ARG A 301 2.78 -9.54 13.55
CA ARG A 301 3.54 -8.59 14.37
C ARG A 301 2.96 -8.44 15.78
N ARG A 302 1.63 -8.44 15.90
CA ARG A 302 0.95 -8.46 17.21
C ARG A 302 1.29 -9.73 17.99
N VAL A 303 1.16 -10.89 17.35
CA VAL A 303 1.48 -12.18 17.97
C VAL A 303 2.95 -12.21 18.39
N PHE A 304 3.86 -11.82 17.49
CA PHE A 304 5.29 -11.70 17.75
C PHE A 304 5.59 -10.85 18.98
N ALA A 305 5.01 -9.64 19.06
CA ALA A 305 5.23 -8.72 20.16
C ALA A 305 4.74 -9.28 21.50
N ALA A 306 3.64 -10.04 21.49
CA ALA A 306 3.10 -10.69 22.67
C ALA A 306 3.97 -11.86 23.15
N VAL A 307 4.29 -12.82 22.26
CA VAL A 307 5.03 -14.04 22.65
C VAL A 307 6.48 -13.77 23.01
N ASN A 308 7.10 -12.76 22.41
CA ASN A 308 8.46 -12.35 22.72
C ASN A 308 8.54 -11.24 23.79
N GLN A 309 7.40 -10.84 24.38
CA GLN A 309 7.30 -9.81 25.42
C GLN A 309 7.97 -8.47 25.02
N CYS A 310 7.80 -8.07 23.77
CA CYS A 310 8.46 -6.90 23.18
C CYS A 310 7.43 -5.93 22.55
N PRO A 311 6.55 -5.29 23.34
CA PRO A 311 5.43 -4.50 22.83
C PRO A 311 5.84 -3.37 21.87
N LYS A 312 7.05 -2.81 22.02
CA LYS A 312 7.59 -1.78 21.13
C LYS A 312 7.80 -2.26 19.68
N ARG A 313 7.99 -3.56 19.46
CA ARG A 313 8.17 -4.16 18.13
C ARG A 313 6.90 -4.22 17.29
N LEU A 314 5.74 -3.92 17.88
CA LEU A 314 4.50 -3.68 17.13
C LEU A 314 4.65 -2.53 16.12
N LEU A 315 5.61 -1.63 16.33
CA LEU A 315 5.85 -0.46 15.50
C LEU A 315 7.02 -0.66 14.52
N THR A 316 7.48 -1.91 14.33
CA THR A 316 8.64 -2.26 13.48
C THR A 316 8.34 -3.46 12.57
N ALA A 317 8.99 -3.56 11.41
CA ALA A 317 8.63 -4.54 10.38
C ALA A 317 9.26 -5.95 10.55
N GLU A 318 10.28 -6.12 11.39
CA GLU A 318 11.05 -7.37 11.47
C GLU A 318 10.45 -8.37 12.46
N ILE A 319 9.80 -9.43 11.95
CA ILE A 319 9.07 -10.42 12.78
C ILE A 319 9.52 -11.89 12.58
N LEU A 320 10.20 -12.22 11.49
CA LEU A 320 10.59 -13.60 11.12
C LEU A 320 12.07 -13.94 11.38
N ALA A 321 12.82 -13.07 12.08
CA ALA A 321 14.22 -13.35 12.41
C ALA A 321 14.33 -14.56 13.37
N LYS A 322 15.37 -15.39 13.20
CA LYS A 322 15.60 -16.58 14.05
C LYS A 322 15.93 -16.19 15.50
N HIS A 323 16.71 -15.13 15.67
CA HIS A 323 17.08 -14.58 16.97
C HIS A 323 16.64 -13.12 17.05
N LEU A 324 16.29 -12.70 18.26
CA LEU A 324 16.08 -11.30 18.62
C LEU A 324 17.44 -10.60 18.81
N ASP A 325 17.46 -9.26 18.82
CA ASP A 325 18.68 -8.47 19.03
C ASP A 325 19.44 -8.82 20.33
N ASP A 326 18.73 -9.31 21.35
CA ASP A 326 19.30 -9.74 22.63
C ASP A 326 19.80 -11.19 22.63
N GLY A 327 19.81 -11.85 21.47
CA GLY A 327 20.25 -13.22 21.27
C GLY A 327 19.21 -14.30 21.63
N LYS A 328 18.03 -13.91 22.14
CA LYS A 328 16.96 -14.88 22.45
C LYS A 328 16.36 -15.47 21.17
N ILE A 329 15.86 -16.69 21.27
CA ILE A 329 15.15 -17.36 20.18
C ILE A 329 13.78 -16.70 19.99
N ASN A 330 13.44 -16.38 18.74
CA ASN A 330 12.10 -15.91 18.39
C ASN A 330 11.06 -17.00 18.66
N GLN A 331 10.06 -16.68 19.48
CA GLN A 331 9.01 -17.62 19.87
C GLN A 331 7.86 -17.73 18.84
N LEU A 332 7.79 -16.81 17.87
CA LEU A 332 6.72 -16.81 16.86
C LEU A 332 6.71 -18.10 16.01
N PRO A 333 7.84 -18.57 15.44
CA PRO A 333 7.85 -19.81 14.67
C PRO A 333 7.45 -21.04 15.51
N LEU A 334 7.86 -21.08 16.77
CA LEU A 334 7.49 -22.16 17.70
C LEU A 334 5.98 -22.14 17.99
N LEU A 335 5.39 -20.96 18.17
CA LEU A 335 3.95 -20.83 18.36
C LEU A 335 3.20 -21.23 17.09
N LEU A 336 3.57 -20.73 15.91
CA LEU A 336 2.86 -21.01 14.67
C LEU A 336 3.00 -22.47 14.21
N GLY A 337 4.14 -23.10 14.50
CA GLY A 337 4.45 -24.44 14.04
C GLY A 337 4.89 -24.47 12.58
N GLU A 338 5.53 -25.58 12.21
CA GLU A 338 6.17 -25.78 10.91
C GLU A 338 5.23 -25.56 9.71
N PRO A 339 4.00 -26.11 9.65
CA PRO A 339 3.14 -25.95 8.46
C PRO A 339 2.76 -24.50 8.16
N ALA A 340 2.52 -23.69 9.20
CA ALA A 340 2.18 -22.28 9.01
C ALA A 340 3.41 -21.46 8.62
N MET A 341 4.59 -21.82 9.13
CA MET A 341 5.85 -21.18 8.78
C MET A 341 6.28 -21.51 7.34
N GLU A 342 6.12 -22.76 6.91
CA GLU A 342 6.35 -23.19 5.52
C GLU A 342 5.47 -22.41 4.56
N PHE A 343 4.15 -22.32 4.82
CA PHE A 343 3.27 -21.51 3.97
C PHE A 343 3.71 -20.03 3.89
N LEU A 344 4.07 -19.42 5.02
CA LEU A 344 4.57 -18.03 5.05
C LEU A 344 5.90 -17.87 4.29
N TRP A 345 6.77 -18.87 4.31
CA TRP A 345 8.03 -18.81 3.57
C TRP A 345 7.81 -19.06 2.08
N ASP A 346 7.13 -20.15 1.72
CA ASP A 346 6.94 -20.54 0.33
C ASP A 346 6.11 -19.50 -0.42
N PHE A 347 4.97 -19.11 0.14
CA PHE A 347 4.00 -18.26 -0.54
C PHE A 347 4.41 -16.77 -0.59
N LEU A 348 5.18 -16.30 0.39
CA LEU A 348 5.52 -14.87 0.52
C LEU A 348 6.99 -14.53 0.28
N ASN A 349 7.94 -15.44 0.55
CA ASN A 349 9.37 -15.08 0.64
C ASN A 349 10.31 -15.91 -0.26
N HIS A 350 10.00 -17.18 -0.53
CA HIS A 350 10.91 -18.09 -1.21
C HIS A 350 11.24 -17.56 -2.62
N GLN A 351 12.52 -17.55 -3.01
CA GLN A 351 12.95 -16.96 -4.29
C GLN A 351 12.34 -17.65 -5.51
N GLU A 352 12.12 -18.97 -5.41
CA GLU A 352 11.44 -19.79 -6.43
C GLU A 352 9.92 -19.91 -6.17
N GLY A 353 9.44 -19.33 -5.07
CA GLY A 353 8.01 -19.26 -4.73
C GLY A 353 7.30 -18.08 -5.41
N PRO A 354 5.97 -17.96 -5.25
CA PRO A 354 5.17 -17.00 -5.98
C PRO A 354 5.36 -15.55 -5.50
N ARG A 355 6.02 -15.31 -4.36
CA ARG A 355 6.41 -13.96 -3.84
C ARG A 355 5.34 -12.89 -4.04
N ILE A 356 4.08 -13.24 -3.78
CA ILE A 356 2.91 -12.47 -4.20
C ILE A 356 2.93 -11.05 -3.61
N ARG A 357 3.41 -10.93 -2.37
CA ARG A 357 3.58 -9.64 -1.69
C ARG A 357 4.53 -8.72 -2.46
N ASP A 358 5.68 -9.23 -2.86
CA ASP A 358 6.69 -8.42 -3.53
C ASP A 358 6.17 -7.98 -4.89
N HIS A 359 5.71 -8.91 -5.72
CA HIS A 359 5.21 -8.62 -7.06
C HIS A 359 4.00 -7.66 -7.06
N LEU A 360 3.05 -7.81 -6.11
CA LEU A 360 1.95 -6.85 -5.96
C LEU A 360 2.46 -5.46 -5.53
N SER A 361 3.40 -5.40 -4.58
CA SER A 361 3.92 -4.13 -4.06
C SER A 361 4.80 -3.35 -5.04
N HIS A 362 5.39 -4.04 -6.02
CA HIS A 362 6.16 -3.46 -7.12
C HIS A 362 5.32 -3.22 -8.39
N GLY A 363 4.02 -3.54 -8.35
CA GLY A 363 3.09 -3.35 -9.47
C GLY A 363 3.30 -4.32 -10.63
N GLU A 364 4.00 -5.43 -10.41
CA GLU A 364 4.43 -6.36 -11.45
C GLU A 364 3.32 -7.31 -11.93
N ILE A 365 2.18 -7.33 -11.24
CA ILE A 365 1.01 -8.14 -11.59
C ILE A 365 -0.12 -7.23 -12.07
N ASN A 366 -0.80 -7.66 -13.13
CA ASN A 366 -2.01 -7.01 -13.61
C ASN A 366 -3.18 -7.25 -12.65
N LEU A 367 -3.68 -6.20 -11.98
CA LEU A 367 -4.65 -6.34 -10.89
C LEU A 367 -6.00 -6.98 -11.30
N PRO A 368 -6.61 -6.65 -12.46
CA PRO A 368 -7.85 -7.28 -12.92
C PRO A 368 -7.69 -8.76 -13.28
N GLU A 369 -6.47 -9.20 -13.62
CA GLU A 369 -6.14 -10.58 -13.99
C GLU A 369 -5.53 -11.36 -12.82
N PHE A 370 -5.57 -10.81 -11.60
CA PHE A 370 -5.02 -11.48 -10.43
C PHE A 370 -5.78 -12.79 -10.14
N PRO A 371 -5.08 -13.93 -10.01
CA PRO A 371 -5.71 -15.24 -9.95
C PRO A 371 -6.53 -15.43 -8.67
N LYS A 372 -7.74 -16.01 -8.83
CA LYS A 372 -8.62 -16.36 -7.71
C LYS A 372 -7.89 -17.29 -6.73
N GLU A 373 -7.14 -18.24 -7.26
CA GLU A 373 -6.43 -19.30 -6.54
C GLU A 373 -5.47 -18.69 -5.51
N ALA A 374 -4.71 -17.67 -5.90
CA ALA A 374 -3.79 -16.99 -5.00
C ALA A 374 -4.53 -16.24 -3.87
N ALA A 375 -5.60 -15.52 -4.20
CA ALA A 375 -6.42 -14.85 -3.19
C ALA A 375 -7.12 -15.86 -2.25
N ASN A 376 -7.53 -17.00 -2.79
CA ASN A 376 -8.15 -18.08 -2.02
C ASN A 376 -7.19 -18.67 -1.00
N GLN A 377 -5.96 -19.01 -1.41
CA GLN A 377 -4.94 -19.55 -0.50
C GLN A 377 -4.62 -18.55 0.63
N LEU A 378 -4.47 -17.26 0.33
CA LEU A 378 -4.27 -16.22 1.34
C LEU A 378 -5.44 -16.11 2.31
N LEU A 379 -6.67 -16.14 1.80
CA LEU A 379 -7.87 -16.04 2.61
C LEU A 379 -8.05 -17.26 3.51
N ALA A 380 -7.85 -18.46 2.96
CA ALA A 380 -7.93 -19.71 3.71
C ALA A 380 -6.86 -19.78 4.82
N PHE A 381 -5.61 -19.42 4.50
CA PHE A 381 -4.55 -19.31 5.50
C PHE A 381 -4.90 -18.28 6.60
N SER A 382 -5.48 -17.15 6.21
CA SER A 382 -5.94 -16.14 7.15
C SER A 382 -7.03 -16.69 8.08
N VAL A 383 -7.99 -17.47 7.56
CA VAL A 383 -9.02 -18.13 8.37
C VAL A 383 -8.40 -19.05 9.41
N VAL A 384 -7.40 -19.86 9.04
CA VAL A 384 -6.68 -20.75 9.96
C VAL A 384 -6.06 -19.96 11.11
N LEU A 385 -5.37 -18.85 10.81
CA LEU A 385 -4.80 -17.99 11.85
C LEU A 385 -5.89 -17.38 12.72
N LEU A 386 -6.94 -16.81 12.12
CA LEU A 386 -8.02 -16.18 12.88
C LEU A 386 -8.65 -17.14 13.88
N LEU A 387 -8.92 -18.38 13.46
CA LEU A 387 -9.49 -19.42 14.31
C LEU A 387 -8.57 -19.85 15.44
N ARG A 388 -7.27 -19.93 15.16
CA ARG A 388 -6.27 -20.26 16.19
C ARG A 388 -6.25 -19.26 17.33
N PHE A 389 -6.61 -18.01 17.04
CA PHE A 389 -6.61 -16.90 17.98
C PHE A 389 -8.02 -16.49 18.44
N THR A 390 -9.02 -17.37 18.29
CA THR A 390 -10.36 -17.27 18.91
C THR A 390 -10.51 -18.21 20.11
N ASP A 391 -11.47 -17.94 21.00
CA ASP A 391 -11.83 -18.83 22.12
C ASP A 391 -12.17 -20.26 21.62
N GLU A 392 -11.81 -21.28 22.41
CA GLU A 392 -11.83 -22.70 22.00
C GLU A 392 -13.20 -23.20 21.47
N ASP A 393 -14.31 -22.69 21.99
CA ASP A 393 -15.68 -23.11 21.61
C ASP A 393 -16.02 -22.80 20.13
N LEU A 394 -15.45 -21.72 19.55
CA LEU A 394 -15.71 -21.34 18.16
C LEU A 394 -14.85 -22.12 17.17
N SER A 395 -13.63 -22.51 17.58
CA SER A 395 -12.73 -23.37 16.81
C SER A 395 -13.34 -24.76 16.59
N ALA A 396 -14.13 -25.25 17.55
CA ALA A 396 -14.84 -26.53 17.44
C ALA A 396 -15.96 -26.51 16.38
N ALA A 397 -16.71 -25.40 16.24
CA ALA A 397 -17.82 -25.29 15.30
C ALA A 397 -17.38 -25.36 13.82
N LEU A 398 -16.24 -24.74 13.46
CA LEU A 398 -15.71 -24.76 12.10
C LEU A 398 -14.99 -26.06 11.72
N LYS A 399 -14.43 -26.78 12.70
CA LYS A 399 -13.89 -28.13 12.48
C LYS A 399 -14.97 -29.14 12.08
N VAL A 400 -16.23 -28.88 12.42
CA VAL A 400 -17.37 -29.72 12.01
C VAL A 400 -17.70 -29.46 10.53
N THR A 401 -17.74 -28.20 10.09
CA THR A 401 -18.02 -27.83 8.69
C THR A 401 -16.97 -28.38 7.72
N TYR A 402 -15.67 -28.29 8.07
CA TYR A 402 -14.59 -28.88 7.27
C TYR A 402 -14.55 -30.43 7.26
N LYS A 403 -15.19 -31.08 8.23
CA LYS A 403 -15.31 -32.55 8.27
C LYS A 403 -16.48 -33.05 7.44
N GLU A 404 -17.56 -32.30 7.35
CA GLU A 404 -18.74 -32.66 6.55
C GLU A 404 -18.48 -32.54 5.04
N GLU A 405 -17.48 -31.76 4.60
CA GLU A 405 -17.07 -31.64 3.20
C GLU A 405 -16.05 -32.71 2.73
N ASN A 406 -15.55 -33.57 3.64
CA ASN A 406 -14.56 -34.61 3.34
C ASN A 406 -15.10 -36.05 3.44
N HIS A 407 -16.42 -36.24 3.30
CA HIS A 407 -17.06 -37.56 3.21
C HIS A 407 -17.95 -37.71 1.97
#